data_AF-A0A1G8RPY9-F1
#
_entry.id   AF-A0A1G8RPY9-F1
#
_cell.length_a   1.000
_cell.length_b   1.000
_cell.length_c   1.000
_cell.angle_alpha   90.00
_cell.angle_beta   90.00
_cell.angle_gamma   90.00
#
_symmetry.space_group_name_H-M   'P 1'
#
loop_
_entity.id
_entity.type
_entity.pdbx_description
1 polymer ?
#
loop_
_entity_poly.entity_id
_entity_poly.type
_entity_poly.pdbx_seq_one_letter_code
_entity_poly.pdbx_strand_id
1 'polypeptide(L)'
;MLARREDRTLHVAYSQLLHAAIDVGIAGGALEEALEFVRTKARPWFESGHDRAAGDPFVIQRAGELPVKVRAAEALLDRAAQAVDTARDDRTDETAAAASIAVAAAKAFADPVAVEPGNASWAAPGPAWTGLNLHRHWRNACTHTLHDPARWKIQHIGRYVLNGRLPPRHGLL
;
A
#
# COMPACT_ATOMS: atom_id res chain seq x y z
N MET A 1 -19.53 14.21 -27.90
CA MET A 1 -18.88 12.89 -27.68
C MET A 1 -17.56 12.99 -26.89
N LEU A 2 -16.88 14.14 -26.88
CA LEU A 2 -15.63 14.38 -26.12
C LEU A 2 -15.84 14.57 -24.61
N ALA A 3 -16.84 15.35 -24.18
CA ALA A 3 -17.14 15.58 -22.76
C ALA A 3 -17.45 14.30 -21.95
N ARG A 4 -18.04 13.26 -22.58
CA ARG A 4 -18.30 11.95 -21.95
C ARG A 4 -17.04 11.07 -21.83
N ARG A 5 -15.95 11.41 -22.52
CA ARG A 5 -14.69 10.66 -22.53
C ARG A 5 -13.68 11.19 -21.50
N GLU A 6 -13.67 12.49 -21.23
CA GLU A 6 -12.85 13.12 -20.18
C GLU A 6 -13.29 12.67 -18.78
N ASP A 7 -14.60 12.62 -18.53
CA ASP A 7 -15.21 12.22 -17.25
C ASP A 7 -14.81 10.80 -16.79
N ARG A 8 -14.56 9.89 -17.75
CA ARG A 8 -14.18 8.50 -17.45
C ARG A 8 -12.77 8.35 -16.90
N THR A 9 -11.83 9.24 -17.22
CA THR A 9 -10.41 9.04 -16.84
C THR A 9 -10.18 9.43 -15.39
N LEU A 10 -10.72 10.58 -14.99
CA LEU A 10 -10.67 11.04 -13.60
C LEU A 10 -11.41 10.07 -12.68
N HIS A 11 -12.56 9.54 -13.12
CA HIS A 11 -13.30 8.54 -12.36
C HIS A 11 -12.47 7.27 -12.08
N VAL A 12 -11.68 6.81 -13.05
CA VAL A 12 -10.80 5.65 -12.85
C VAL A 12 -9.63 5.97 -11.94
N ALA A 13 -8.94 7.10 -12.14
CA ALA A 13 -7.84 7.50 -11.25
C ALA A 13 -8.33 7.64 -9.80
N TYR A 14 -9.52 8.22 -9.61
CA TYR A 14 -10.15 8.34 -8.30
C TYR A 14 -10.51 6.98 -7.69
N SER A 15 -11.10 6.05 -8.46
CA SER A 15 -11.42 4.72 -7.91
C SER A 15 -10.16 3.94 -7.52
N GLN A 16 -9.09 4.03 -8.32
CA GLN A 16 -7.80 3.42 -8.04
C GLN A 16 -7.09 4.08 -6.84
N LEU A 17 -7.28 5.39 -6.63
CA LEU A 17 -6.83 6.09 -5.43
C LEU A 17 -7.50 5.51 -4.17
N LEU A 18 -8.81 5.23 -4.21
CA LEU A 18 -9.51 4.60 -3.09
C LEU A 18 -8.97 3.21 -2.78
N HIS A 19 -8.64 2.42 -3.80
CA HIS A 19 -7.99 1.13 -3.59
C HIS A 19 -6.63 1.29 -2.89
N ALA A 20 -5.78 2.22 -3.36
CA ALA A 20 -4.51 2.52 -2.71
C ALA A 20 -4.70 2.96 -1.25
N ALA A 21 -5.71 3.79 -0.96
CA ALA A 21 -6.03 4.23 0.40
C ALA A 21 -6.45 3.07 1.31
N ILE A 22 -7.24 2.12 0.81
CA ILE A 22 -7.60 0.90 1.54
C ILE A 22 -6.34 0.08 1.86
N ASP A 23 -5.46 -0.12 0.89
CA ASP A 23 -4.24 -0.91 1.06
C ASP A 23 -3.28 -0.24 2.08
N VAL A 24 -3.11 1.08 2.01
CA VAL A 24 -2.33 1.86 3.00
C VAL A 24 -2.96 1.77 4.39
N GLY A 25 -4.30 1.88 4.50
CA GLY A 25 -5.00 1.76 5.77
C GLY A 25 -4.85 0.37 6.41
N ILE A 26 -4.90 -0.70 5.61
CA ILE A 26 -4.62 -2.06 6.07
C ILE A 26 -3.17 -2.16 6.57
N ALA A 27 -2.20 -1.60 5.84
CA ALA A 27 -0.80 -1.60 6.25
C ALA A 27 -0.59 -0.92 7.62
N GLY A 28 -1.19 0.27 7.80
CA GLY A 28 -1.13 1.03 9.05
C GLY A 28 -1.75 0.30 10.23
N GLY A 29 -2.97 -0.21 10.07
CA GLY A 29 -3.66 -0.96 11.14
C GLY A 29 -2.93 -2.27 11.50
N ALA A 30 -2.40 -2.98 10.50
CA ALA A 30 -1.59 -4.18 10.72
C ALA A 30 -0.31 -3.88 11.49
N LEU A 31 0.37 -2.78 11.16
CA LEU A 31 1.58 -2.34 11.87
C LEU A 31 1.28 -1.98 13.32
N GLU A 32 0.24 -1.20 13.59
CA GLU A 32 -0.12 -0.77 14.94
C GLU A 32 -0.39 -1.98 15.86
N GLU A 33 -1.25 -2.90 15.42
CA GLU A 33 -1.58 -4.10 16.17
C GLU A 33 -0.37 -5.04 16.35
N ALA A 34 0.47 -5.18 15.33
CA ALA A 34 1.69 -5.98 15.43
C ALA A 34 2.67 -5.40 16.45
N LEU A 35 2.85 -4.07 16.47
CA LEU A 35 3.70 -3.40 17.46
C LEU A 35 3.12 -3.53 18.87
N GLU A 36 1.80 -3.42 19.04
CA GLU A 36 1.15 -3.68 20.32
C GLU A 36 1.38 -5.12 20.79
N PHE A 37 1.22 -6.09 19.89
CA PHE A 37 1.46 -7.50 20.18
C PHE A 37 2.91 -7.75 20.62
N VAL A 38 3.90 -7.19 19.92
CA VAL A 38 5.33 -7.28 20.30
C VAL A 38 5.57 -6.72 21.70
N ARG A 39 4.97 -5.58 22.02
CA ARG A 39 5.16 -4.89 23.31
C ARG A 39 4.52 -5.63 24.48
N THR A 40 3.41 -6.31 24.26
CA THR A 40 2.52 -6.77 25.34
C THR A 40 2.39 -8.29 25.48
N LYS A 41 2.49 -9.05 24.39
CA LYS A 41 2.10 -10.48 24.35
C LYS A 41 3.13 -11.39 23.70
N ALA A 42 3.97 -10.87 22.81
CA ALA A 42 4.97 -11.67 22.11
C ALA A 42 6.01 -12.26 23.06
N ARG A 43 6.37 -13.52 22.81
CA ARG A 43 7.45 -14.20 23.52
C ARG A 43 8.74 -14.09 22.71
N PRO A 44 9.89 -13.86 23.37
CA PRO A 44 11.19 -13.87 22.70
C PRO A 44 11.49 -15.27 22.13
N TRP A 45 12.34 -15.34 21.10
CA TRP A 45 12.93 -16.61 20.69
C TRP A 45 13.81 -17.14 21.82
N PHE A 46 13.78 -18.45 22.09
CA PHE A 46 14.45 -19.00 23.26
C PHE A 46 15.99 -18.87 23.19
N GLU A 47 16.56 -18.82 21.98
CA GLU A 47 18.01 -18.60 21.78
C GLU A 47 18.39 -17.11 21.67
N SER A 48 17.42 -16.18 21.70
CA SER A 48 17.71 -14.74 21.59
C SER A 48 18.43 -14.18 22.81
N GLY A 49 18.35 -14.85 23.97
CA GLY A 49 18.94 -14.38 25.22
C GLY A 49 18.22 -13.16 25.83
N HIS A 50 17.08 -12.74 25.30
CA HIS A 50 16.29 -11.62 25.80
C HIS A 50 15.04 -12.09 26.57
N ASP A 51 14.69 -11.37 27.65
CA ASP A 51 13.48 -11.64 28.44
C ASP A 51 12.18 -11.24 27.73
N ARG A 52 12.28 -10.36 26.72
CA ARG A 52 11.14 -9.80 25.98
C ARG A 52 11.44 -9.80 24.49
N ALA A 53 10.42 -10.11 23.67
CA ALA A 53 10.53 -10.04 22.21
C ALA A 53 10.95 -8.63 21.72
N ALA A 54 10.51 -7.58 22.41
CA ALA A 54 10.88 -6.20 22.10
C ALA A 54 12.37 -5.87 22.33
N GLY A 55 13.13 -6.75 22.99
CA GLY A 55 14.58 -6.62 23.14
C GLY A 55 15.37 -7.33 22.03
N ASP A 56 14.74 -8.21 21.26
CA ASP A 56 15.39 -8.99 20.21
C ASP A 56 15.81 -8.06 19.05
N PRO A 57 17.08 -8.09 18.61
CA PRO A 57 17.59 -7.17 17.58
C PRO A 57 16.90 -7.33 16.22
N PHE A 58 16.43 -8.54 15.86
CA PHE A 58 15.74 -8.77 14.60
C PHE A 58 14.30 -8.23 14.66
N VAL A 59 13.64 -8.36 15.81
CA VAL A 59 12.33 -7.73 16.04
C VAL A 59 12.44 -6.21 16.01
N ILE A 60 13.48 -5.64 16.63
CA ILE A 60 13.76 -4.20 16.61
C ILE A 60 14.01 -3.69 15.18
N GLN A 61 14.88 -4.38 14.42
CA GLN A 61 15.13 -4.04 13.02
C GLN A 61 13.82 -4.00 12.24
N ARG A 62 12.99 -5.03 12.42
CA ARG A 62 11.74 -5.13 11.69
C ARG A 62 10.72 -4.07 12.08
N ALA A 63 10.63 -3.75 13.37
CA ALA A 63 9.84 -2.64 13.90
C ALA A 63 10.33 -1.28 13.42
N GLY A 64 11.57 -1.16 12.91
CA GLY A 64 12.09 0.03 12.24
C GLY A 64 11.79 0.07 10.73
N GLU A 65 11.96 -1.05 10.02
CA GLU A 65 11.75 -1.14 8.57
C GLU A 65 10.28 -0.91 8.16
N LEU A 66 9.34 -1.53 8.89
CA LEU A 66 7.92 -1.51 8.51
C LEU A 66 7.31 -0.09 8.56
N PRO A 67 7.47 0.71 9.62
CA PRO A 67 6.98 2.08 9.63
C PRO A 67 7.58 2.96 8.52
N VAL A 68 8.83 2.73 8.10
CA VAL A 68 9.44 3.48 6.99
C VAL A 68 8.69 3.18 5.69
N LYS A 69 8.36 1.92 5.43
CA LYS A 69 7.58 1.52 4.25
C LYS A 69 6.16 2.09 4.29
N VAL A 70 5.47 2.00 5.44
CA VAL A 70 4.12 2.54 5.60
C VAL A 70 4.11 4.05 5.35
N ARG A 71 5.05 4.81 5.95
CA ARG A 71 5.17 6.26 5.71
C ARG A 71 5.47 6.61 4.26
N ALA A 72 6.28 5.81 3.57
CA ALA A 72 6.52 6.00 2.15
C ALA A 72 5.24 5.78 1.32
N ALA A 73 4.41 4.81 1.70
CA ALA A 73 3.13 4.55 1.04
C ALA A 73 2.11 5.67 1.31
N GLU A 74 2.03 6.17 2.54
CA GLU A 74 1.21 7.35 2.92
C GLU A 74 1.63 8.58 2.09
N ALA A 75 2.93 8.87 1.99
CA ALA A 75 3.42 10.00 1.21
C ALA A 75 3.13 9.88 -0.28
N LEU A 76 3.18 8.66 -0.85
CA LEU A 76 2.78 8.43 -2.24
C LEU A 76 1.27 8.57 -2.44
N LEU A 77 0.47 8.13 -1.48
CA LEU A 77 -0.99 8.30 -1.49
C LEU A 77 -1.37 9.79 -1.46
N ASP A 78 -0.77 10.58 -0.59
CA ASP A 78 -1.00 12.03 -0.51
C ASP A 78 -0.66 12.73 -1.82
N ARG A 79 0.50 12.39 -2.41
CA ARG A 79 0.91 12.89 -3.74
C ARG A 79 -0.10 12.52 -4.82
N ALA A 80 -0.63 11.30 -4.79
CA ALA A 80 -1.63 10.85 -5.75
C ALA A 80 -2.97 11.58 -5.57
N ALA A 81 -3.41 11.79 -4.34
CA ALA A 81 -4.61 12.55 -4.02
C ALA A 81 -4.51 14.00 -4.55
N GLN A 82 -3.38 14.68 -4.30
CA GLN A 82 -3.12 16.03 -4.81
C GLN A 82 -3.16 16.09 -6.35
N ALA A 83 -2.62 15.06 -7.03
CA ALA A 83 -2.67 14.99 -8.49
C ALA A 83 -4.10 14.78 -9.01
N VAL A 84 -4.91 13.95 -8.32
CA VAL A 84 -6.34 13.77 -8.64
C VAL A 84 -7.13 15.06 -8.41
N ASP A 85 -6.87 15.80 -7.33
CA ASP A 85 -7.49 17.11 -7.09
C ASP A 85 -7.11 18.13 -8.17
N THR A 86 -5.84 18.17 -8.56
CA THR A 86 -5.37 19.01 -9.67
C THR A 86 -6.09 18.68 -10.97
N ALA A 87 -6.20 17.39 -11.32
CA ALA A 87 -6.90 16.94 -12.52
C ALA A 87 -8.41 17.15 -12.46
N ARG A 88 -8.99 17.25 -11.25
CA ARG A 88 -10.39 17.60 -11.05
C ARG A 88 -10.65 19.08 -11.31
N ASP A 89 -9.73 19.94 -10.88
CA ASP A 89 -9.83 21.39 -11.00
C ASP A 89 -9.45 21.89 -12.40
N ASP A 90 -8.42 21.30 -13.01
CA ASP A 90 -7.99 21.56 -14.39
C ASP A 90 -8.00 20.27 -15.21
N ARG A 91 -9.04 20.07 -16.02
CA ARG A 91 -9.29 18.81 -16.74
C ARG A 91 -8.64 18.82 -18.13
N THR A 92 -7.35 18.49 -18.17
CA THR A 92 -6.62 18.25 -19.43
C THR A 92 -6.19 16.79 -19.55
N ASP A 93 -5.75 16.39 -20.73
CA ASP A 93 -5.19 15.05 -20.95
C ASP A 93 -3.89 14.85 -20.15
N GLU A 94 -3.12 15.91 -19.96
CA GLU A 94 -1.88 15.93 -19.19
C GLU A 94 -2.13 15.80 -17.68
N THR A 95 -3.08 16.57 -17.12
CA THR A 95 -3.40 16.49 -15.68
C THR A 95 -4.04 15.13 -15.35
N ALA A 96 -4.93 14.63 -16.21
CA ALA A 96 -5.51 13.29 -16.06
C ALA A 96 -4.43 12.19 -16.13
N ALA A 97 -3.48 12.31 -17.05
CA ALA A 97 -2.36 11.38 -17.13
C ALA A 97 -1.47 11.44 -15.89
N ALA A 98 -1.14 12.64 -15.40
CA ALA A 98 -0.34 12.82 -14.20
C ALA A 98 -1.03 12.19 -12.97
N ALA A 99 -2.33 12.38 -12.81
CA ALA A 99 -3.13 11.74 -11.77
C ALA A 99 -3.09 10.21 -11.87
N SER A 100 -3.37 9.64 -13.05
CA SER A 100 -3.30 8.19 -13.26
C SER A 100 -1.92 7.61 -12.96
N ILE A 101 -0.84 8.30 -13.33
CA ILE A 101 0.53 7.83 -13.06
C ILE A 101 0.86 7.91 -11.57
N ALA A 102 0.47 8.99 -10.88
CA ALA A 102 0.67 9.14 -9.44
C ALA A 102 -0.09 8.06 -8.65
N VAL A 103 -1.36 7.82 -9.01
CA VAL A 103 -2.19 6.76 -8.42
C VAL A 103 -1.61 5.38 -8.71
N ALA A 104 -1.13 5.14 -9.93
CA ALA A 104 -0.48 3.89 -10.29
C ALA A 104 0.78 3.62 -9.45
N ALA A 105 1.58 4.66 -9.18
CA ALA A 105 2.77 4.57 -8.35
C ALA A 105 2.40 4.30 -6.88
N ALA A 106 1.42 5.03 -6.34
CA ALA A 106 0.92 4.81 -4.98
C ALA A 106 0.41 3.38 -4.80
N LYS A 107 -0.44 2.90 -5.70
CA LYS A 107 -0.99 1.54 -5.63
C LYS A 107 0.08 0.47 -5.77
N ALA A 108 0.95 0.57 -6.79
CA ALA A 108 2.00 -0.43 -7.00
C ALA A 108 2.99 -0.54 -5.83
N PHE A 109 3.17 0.55 -5.07
CA PHE A 109 3.98 0.54 -3.85
C PHE A 109 3.19 0.06 -2.63
N ALA A 110 1.94 0.51 -2.47
CA ALA A 110 1.09 0.16 -1.33
C ALA A 110 0.71 -1.33 -1.32
N ASP A 111 0.46 -1.95 -2.48
CA ASP A 111 0.04 -3.36 -2.59
C ASP A 111 0.97 -4.32 -1.80
N PRO A 112 2.30 -4.37 -2.05
CA PRO A 112 3.19 -5.23 -1.26
C PRO A 112 3.33 -4.76 0.20
N VAL A 113 3.25 -3.45 0.46
CA VAL A 113 3.34 -2.86 1.81
C VAL A 113 2.12 -3.19 2.66
N ALA A 114 0.95 -3.46 2.07
CA ALA A 114 -0.24 -3.91 2.80
C ALA A 114 -0.12 -5.38 3.25
N VAL A 115 0.55 -6.21 2.45
CA VAL A 115 0.72 -7.65 2.72
C VAL A 115 1.80 -7.90 3.78
N GLU A 116 2.89 -7.14 3.75
CA GLU A 116 4.09 -7.39 4.55
C GLU A 116 3.90 -7.29 6.08
N PRO A 117 3.28 -6.22 6.63
CA PRO A 117 3.04 -6.08 8.06
C PRO A 117 2.00 -7.08 8.58
N GLY A 118 1.01 -7.43 7.73
CA GLY A 118 -0.04 -8.39 8.06
C GLY A 118 0.47 -9.80 8.31
N ASN A 119 1.67 -10.14 7.83
CA ASN A 119 2.33 -11.40 8.14
C ASN A 119 3.01 -11.32 9.51
N ALA A 120 2.24 -11.37 10.59
CA ALA A 120 2.71 -11.20 11.97
C ALA A 120 3.74 -12.24 12.45
N SER A 121 4.13 -13.22 11.62
CA SER A 121 5.19 -14.18 11.92
C SER A 121 6.55 -13.53 12.20
N TRP A 122 6.78 -12.31 11.70
CA TRP A 122 7.99 -11.54 12.02
C TRP A 122 8.05 -11.08 13.48
N ALA A 123 6.89 -10.93 14.14
CA ALA A 123 6.79 -10.39 15.50
C ALA A 123 7.05 -11.45 16.59
N ALA A 124 6.66 -12.69 16.33
CA ALA A 124 7.00 -13.85 17.17
C ALA A 124 6.67 -15.17 16.44
N PRO A 125 7.45 -16.24 16.68
CA PRO A 125 7.08 -17.58 16.23
C PRO A 125 5.91 -18.17 17.04
N GLY A 126 5.17 -19.09 16.41
CA GLY A 126 4.10 -19.86 17.06
C GLY A 126 2.70 -19.25 16.96
N PRO A 127 1.67 -19.87 17.55
CA PRO A 127 0.26 -19.60 17.27
C PRO A 127 -0.34 -18.40 18.02
N ALA A 128 0.44 -17.67 18.82
CA ALA A 128 -0.07 -16.62 19.71
C ALA A 128 -0.82 -15.49 18.97
N TRP A 129 -0.40 -15.18 17.73
CA TRP A 129 -1.05 -14.19 16.86
C TRP A 129 -2.32 -14.75 16.18
N THR A 130 -2.44 -16.07 16.03
CA THR A 130 -3.64 -16.73 15.47
C THR A 130 -4.85 -16.53 16.38
N GLY A 131 -4.68 -16.71 17.70
CA GLY A 131 -5.75 -16.51 18.68
C GLY A 131 -6.24 -15.05 18.76
N LEU A 132 -5.42 -14.10 18.30
CA LEU A 132 -5.76 -12.67 18.22
C LEU A 132 -6.29 -12.26 16.85
N ASN A 133 -6.45 -13.20 15.92
CA ASN A 133 -6.91 -12.94 14.55
C ASN A 133 -6.08 -11.87 13.80
N LEU A 134 -4.77 -11.76 14.08
CA LEU A 134 -3.89 -10.78 13.41
C LEU A 134 -3.69 -11.11 11.92
N HIS A 135 -3.79 -12.39 11.56
CA HIS A 135 -3.77 -12.87 10.17
C HIS A 135 -4.90 -12.31 9.29
N ARG A 136 -5.93 -11.67 9.85
CA ARG A 136 -7.00 -11.01 9.07
C ARG A 136 -6.47 -9.90 8.19
N HIS A 137 -5.45 -9.16 8.65
CA HIS A 137 -4.84 -8.07 7.87
C HIS A 137 -4.21 -8.60 6.59
N TRP A 138 -3.41 -9.67 6.70
CA TRP A 138 -2.84 -10.35 5.54
C TRP A 138 -3.92 -10.89 4.59
N ARG A 139 -4.96 -11.55 5.11
CA ARG A 139 -6.06 -12.09 4.28
C ARG A 139 -6.80 -10.97 3.52
N ASN A 140 -7.08 -9.86 4.19
CA ASN A 140 -7.73 -8.71 3.59
C ASN A 140 -6.84 -8.08 2.50
N ALA A 141 -5.55 -7.83 2.81
CA ALA A 141 -4.59 -7.29 1.86
C ALA A 141 -4.42 -8.19 0.63
N CYS A 142 -4.17 -9.49 0.82
CA CYS A 142 -4.02 -10.43 -0.30
C CYS A 142 -5.27 -10.56 -1.16
N THR A 143 -6.46 -10.39 -0.58
CA THR A 143 -7.71 -10.42 -1.35
C THR A 143 -7.87 -9.13 -2.15
N HIS A 144 -7.69 -7.98 -1.50
CA HIS A 144 -7.95 -6.67 -2.09
C HIS A 144 -6.92 -6.29 -3.17
N THR A 145 -5.64 -6.56 -2.91
CA THR A 145 -4.53 -6.26 -3.85
C THR A 145 -4.61 -7.05 -5.16
N LEU A 146 -5.39 -8.14 -5.23
CA LEU A 146 -5.61 -8.91 -6.45
C LEU A 146 -6.64 -8.31 -7.42
N HIS A 147 -7.29 -7.19 -7.05
CA HIS A 147 -8.28 -6.51 -7.89
C HIS A 147 -7.74 -6.21 -9.29
N ASP A 148 -6.51 -5.74 -9.40
CA ASP A 148 -5.83 -5.50 -10.68
C ASP A 148 -4.31 -5.75 -10.58
N PRO A 149 -3.67 -6.17 -11.68
CA PRO A 149 -2.29 -6.64 -11.62
C PRO A 149 -1.29 -5.48 -11.52
N ALA A 150 -0.71 -5.26 -10.33
CA ALA A 150 0.30 -4.23 -10.05
C ALA A 150 1.45 -4.16 -11.09
N ARG A 151 1.90 -5.31 -11.62
CA ARG A 151 2.93 -5.37 -12.66
C ARG A 151 2.60 -4.56 -13.91
N TRP A 152 1.32 -4.44 -14.27
CA TRP A 152 0.91 -3.63 -15.41
C TRP A 152 0.98 -2.14 -15.10
N LYS A 153 0.67 -1.71 -13.87
CA LYS A 153 0.88 -0.31 -13.45
C LYS A 153 2.33 0.13 -13.63
N ILE A 154 3.29 -0.71 -13.23
CA ILE A 154 4.72 -0.47 -13.45
C ILE A 154 5.04 -0.31 -14.95
N GLN A 155 4.47 -1.15 -15.81
CA GLN A 155 4.66 -1.03 -17.27
C GLN A 155 4.15 0.31 -17.81
N HIS A 156 3.02 0.80 -17.30
CA HIS A 156 2.45 2.08 -17.74
C HIS A 156 3.23 3.28 -17.22
N ILE A 157 3.70 3.23 -15.97
CA ILE A 157 4.65 4.21 -15.43
C ILE A 157 5.90 4.25 -16.31
N GLY A 158 6.50 3.09 -16.62
CA GLY A 158 7.68 3.01 -17.47
C GLY A 158 7.46 3.59 -18.88
N ARG A 159 6.33 3.27 -19.52
CA ARG A 159 5.98 3.83 -20.84
C ARG A 159 5.80 5.35 -20.81
N TYR A 160 5.21 5.87 -19.76
CA TYR A 160 5.01 7.31 -19.58
C TYR A 160 6.36 8.02 -19.37
N VAL A 161 7.19 7.53 -18.45
CA VAL A 161 8.48 8.15 -18.13
C VAL A 161 9.48 8.06 -19.29
N LEU A 162 9.50 6.94 -20.04
CA LEU A 162 10.45 6.75 -21.14
C LEU A 162 10.03 7.43 -22.44
N ASN A 163 8.73 7.39 -22.78
CA ASN A 163 8.26 7.74 -24.12
C ASN A 163 7.17 8.82 -24.13
N GLY A 164 6.83 9.41 -22.98
CA GLY A 164 5.71 10.36 -22.86
C GLY A 164 4.35 9.75 -23.20
N ARG A 165 4.24 8.42 -23.24
CA ARG A 165 3.00 7.74 -23.64
C ARG A 165 1.98 7.86 -22.52
N LEU A 166 0.89 8.57 -22.77
CA LEU A 166 -0.21 8.72 -21.81
C LEU A 166 -0.78 7.35 -21.39
N PRO A 167 -1.15 7.18 -20.11
CA PRO A 167 -1.75 5.96 -19.61
C PRO A 167 -3.10 5.65 -20.30
N PRO A 168 -3.48 4.37 -20.41
CA PRO A 168 -4.78 3.98 -20.94
C PRO A 168 -5.92 4.44 -20.01
N ARG A 169 -7.03 4.88 -20.60
CA ARG A 169 -8.20 5.44 -19.89
C ARG A 169 -9.22 4.38 -19.47
N HIS A 170 -8.77 3.24 -18.95
CA HIS A 170 -9.62 2.11 -18.57
C HIS A 170 -9.43 1.70 -17.11
N GLY A 171 -10.42 1.03 -16.52
CA GLY A 171 -10.52 0.74 -15.07
C GLY A 171 -9.36 0.02 -14.39
N LEU A 172 -8.38 -0.47 -15.14
CA LEU A 172 -7.17 -1.11 -14.63
C LEU A 172 -6.04 -0.13 -14.27
N LEU A 173 -6.23 1.19 -14.52
CA LEU A 173 -5.20 2.19 -14.29
C LEU A 173 -5.70 3.55 -13.83
#